data_AF-A0A5C9CHR4-F1
#
_entry.id   AF-A0A5C9CHR4-F1
#
_cell.length_a   1.000
_cell.length_b   1.000
_cell.length_c   1.000
_cell.angle_alpha   90.00
_cell.angle_beta   90.00
_cell.angle_gamma   90.00
#
_symmetry.space_group_name_H-M   'P 1'
#
loop_
_entity.id
_entity.type
_entity.pdbx_description
1 polymer ?
#
loop_
_entity_poly.entity_id
_entity_poly.type
_entity_poly.pdbx_seq_one_letter_code
_entity_poly.pdbx_strand_id
1 'polypeptide(L)' 'MKITLPVDEPAAQRAHETAQQMGKNLNQVVCDDLEQRGDGARRAQQWPPHESRCLSSPARLEGWRFDRDEAHER' A
#
# COMPACT_ATOMS: atom_id res chain seq x y z
N MET A 1 -10.34 3.58 11.65
CA MET A 1 -10.15 4.91 11.03
C MET A 1 -11.29 5.14 10.05
N LYS A 2 -11.82 6.36 9.87
CA LYS A 2 -12.87 6.63 8.86
C LYS A 2 -12.25 7.37 7.68
N ILE A 3 -12.43 6.82 6.49
CA ILE A 3 -11.96 7.42 5.23
C ILE A 3 -13.17 7.75 4.36
N THR A 4 -13.06 8.83 3.59
CA THR A 4 -14.04 9.21 2.57
C THR A 4 -13.31 9.18 1.24
N LEU A 5 -13.80 8.36 0.30
CA LEU A 5 -13.20 8.16 -1.01
C LEU A 5 -14.15 8.73 -2.06
N PRO A 6 -13.72 9.70 -2.89
CA PRO A 6 -14.48 10.08 -4.07
C PRO A 6 -14.44 8.91 -5.06
N VAL A 7 -15.61 8.49 -5.53
CA VAL A 7 -15.75 7.39 -6.49
C VAL A 7 -16.78 7.77 -7.54
N ASP A 8 -16.57 7.29 -8.76
CA ASP A 8 -17.57 7.43 -9.81
C ASP A 8 -18.78 6.54 -9.48
N GLU A 9 -19.97 7.04 -9.76
CA GLU A 9 -21.23 6.37 -9.45
C GLU A 9 -21.36 4.96 -10.06
N PRO A 10 -20.90 4.70 -11.31
CA PRO A 10 -20.87 3.36 -11.87
C PRO A 10 -19.90 2.41 -11.14
N ALA A 11 -18.83 2.93 -10.55
CA ALA A 11 -17.91 2.14 -9.74
C ALA A 11 -18.52 1.77 -8.39
N ALA A 12 -19.21 2.73 -7.74
CA ALA A 12 -19.92 2.49 -6.49
C ALA A 12 -21.01 1.41 -6.65
N GLN A 13 -21.78 1.47 -7.74
CA GLN A 13 -22.86 0.53 -8.02
C GLN A 13 -22.33 -0.91 -8.19
N ARG A 14 -21.28 -1.10 -9.00
CA ARG A 14 -20.65 -2.41 -9.21
C ARG A 14 -20.06 -2.98 -7.92
N ALA A 15 -19.46 -2.13 -7.09
CA ALA A 15 -18.94 -2.54 -5.79
C ALA A 15 -20.07 -2.99 -4.85
N HIS A 16 -21.20 -2.29 -4.87
CA HIS A 16 -22.41 -2.67 -4.13
C HIS A 16 -22.95 -4.03 -4.57
N GLU A 17 -23.09 -4.25 -5.87
CA GLU A 17 -23.57 -5.53 -6.43
C GLU A 17 -22.65 -6.69 -6.05
N THR A 18 -21.34 -6.46 -6.14
CA THR A 18 -20.32 -7.46 -5.75
C THR A 18 -20.44 -7.81 -4.26
N ALA A 19 -20.63 -6.80 -3.40
CA ALA A 19 -20.81 -7.02 -1.97
C ALA A 19 -22.08 -7.80 -1.65
N GLN A 20 -23.19 -7.49 -2.34
CA GLN A 20 -24.45 -8.22 -2.20
C GLN A 20 -24.33 -9.68 -2.63
N GLN A 21 -23.65 -9.96 -3.74
CA GLN A 21 -23.40 -11.34 -4.20
C GLN A 21 -22.55 -12.13 -3.19
N MET A 22 -21.64 -11.47 -2.48
CA MET A 22 -20.85 -12.07 -1.41
C MET A 22 -21.60 -12.18 -0.07
N GLY A 23 -22.83 -11.66 0.03
CA GLY A 23 -23.58 -11.59 1.30
C GLY A 23 -22.94 -10.66 2.33
N LYS A 24 -22.06 -9.74 1.89
CA LYS A 24 -21.32 -8.80 2.74
C LYS A 24 -21.81 -7.38 2.51
N ASN A 25 -21.56 -6.49 3.48
CA ASN A 25 -21.76 -5.06 3.26
C ASN A 25 -20.59 -4.46 2.46
N LEU A 26 -20.83 -3.37 1.73
CA LEU A 26 -19.83 -2.71 0.90
C LEU A 26 -18.58 -2.33 1.70
N ASN A 27 -18.76 -1.76 2.88
CA ASN A 27 -17.64 -1.32 3.73
C ASN A 27 -16.75 -2.50 4.13
N GLN A 28 -17.32 -3.66 4.39
CA GLN A 28 -16.59 -4.88 4.74
C GLN A 28 -15.78 -5.38 3.54
N VAL A 29 -16.36 -5.41 2.35
CA VAL A 29 -15.63 -5.80 1.13
C VAL A 29 -14.49 -4.84 0.84
N VAL A 30 -14.71 -3.53 0.99
CA VAL A 30 -13.66 -2.51 0.79
C VAL A 30 -12.57 -2.64 1.85
N CYS A 31 -12.91 -2.85 3.13
CA CYS A 31 -11.93 -3.10 4.17
C CYS A 31 -11.11 -4.37 3.90
N ASP A 32 -11.77 -5.49 3.57
CA ASP A 32 -11.11 -6.76 3.28
C ASP A 32 -10.13 -6.62 2.08
N ASP A 33 -10.54 -5.94 1.00
CA ASP A 33 -9.68 -5.68 -0.18
C ASP A 33 -8.53 -4.74 0.16
N LEU A 34 -8.77 -3.69 0.94
CA LEU A 34 -7.72 -2.78 1.41
C LEU A 34 -6.74 -3.46 2.36
N GLU A 35 -7.18 -4.42 3.18
CA GLU A 35 -6.31 -5.22 4.04
C GLU A 35 -5.49 -6.22 3.22
N GLN A 36 -6.10 -6.86 2.21
CA GLN A 36 -5.42 -7.77 1.30
C GLN A 36 -4.32 -7.05 0.48
N ARG A 37 -4.58 -5.82 0.02
CA ARG A 37 -3.60 -5.00 -0.71
C ARG A 37 -2.65 -4.28 0.23
N GLY A 38 -3.14 -3.92 1.40
CA GLY A 38 -2.45 -3.28 2.51
C GLY A 38 -1.56 -4.28 3.23
N ASP A 39 -0.59 -4.81 2.50
CA ASP A 39 0.43 -5.75 2.92
C ASP A 39 1.43 -5.10 3.93
N GLY A 40 0.92 -4.41 4.96
CA GLY A 40 1.71 -3.83 6.05
C GLY A 40 2.51 -4.91 6.79
N ALA A 41 1.92 -6.10 6.93
CA ALA A 41 2.61 -7.29 7.45
C ALA A 41 3.73 -7.77 6.52
N ARG A 42 3.59 -7.64 5.19
CA ARG A 42 4.64 -8.02 4.23
C ARG A 42 5.81 -7.04 4.23
N ARG A 43 5.56 -5.73 4.35
CA ARG A 43 6.65 -4.74 4.56
C ARG A 43 7.41 -4.99 5.85
N ALA A 44 6.71 -5.25 6.96
CA ALA A 44 7.34 -5.57 8.24
C ALA A 44 8.15 -6.86 8.19
N GLN A 45 7.68 -7.89 7.46
CA GLN A 45 8.40 -9.16 7.28
C GLN A 45 9.60 -9.06 6.33
N GLN A 46 9.59 -8.14 5.37
CA GLN A 46 10.72 -7.91 4.45
C GLN A 46 11.80 -7.01 5.03
N TRP A 47 11.51 -6.30 6.14
CA TRP A 47 12.46 -5.40 6.77
C TRP A 47 13.72 -6.11 7.30
N PRO A 48 13.64 -7.21 8.08
CA PRO A 48 14.84 -7.87 8.62
C PRO A 48 15.79 -8.42 7.53
N PRO A 49 15.30 -9.09 6.46
CA PRO A 49 16.16 -9.47 5.33
C PRO A 49 16.77 -8.27 4.60
N HIS A 50 16.04 -7.16 4.49
CA HIS A 50 16.52 -5.94 3.85
C HIS A 50 17.62 -5.26 4.67
N GLU A 51 17.44 -5.15 6.00
CA GLU A 51 18.44 -4.62 6.92
C GLU A 51 19.73 -5.44 6.90
N SER A 52 19.61 -6.78 6.95
CA SER A 52 20.77 -7.67 6.84
C SER A 52 21.54 -7.45 5.54
N ARG A 53 20.85 -7.28 4.41
CA ARG A 53 21.47 -6.99 3.11
C ARG A 53 22.17 -5.62 3.08
N CYS A 54 21.59 -4.60 3.72
CA CYS A 54 22.20 -3.28 3.82
C CYS A 54 23.49 -3.33 4.65
N LEU A 55 23.47 -4.04 5.79
CA LEU A 55 24.65 -4.21 6.65
C LEU A 55 25.75 -5.06 6.00
N SER A 56 25.38 -6.04 5.17
CA SER A 56 26.35 -6.85 4.42
C SER A 56 26.85 -6.20 3.14
N SER A 57 26.30 -5.06 2.74
CA SER A 57 26.62 -4.42 1.47
C SER A 57 27.98 -3.73 1.51
N PRO A 58 28.84 -3.91 0.48
CA PRO A 58 30.07 -3.13 0.35
C PRO A 58 29.80 -1.69 -0.14
N ALA A 59 28.55 -1.34 -0.46
CA ALA A 59 28.18 -0.04 -0.98
C ALA A 59 28.50 1.06 0.03
N ARG A 60 29.19 2.11 -0.42
CA ARG A 60 29.50 3.30 0.35
C ARG A 60 28.71 4.46 -0.23
N LEU A 61 28.14 5.28 0.64
CA LEU A 61 27.40 6.47 0.21
C LEU A 61 28.32 7.52 -0.41
N GLU A 62 29.64 7.47 -0.18
CA GLU A 62 30.63 8.43 -0.73
C GLU A 62 30.20 9.90 -0.65
N GLY A 63 29.49 10.28 0.42
CA GLY A 63 28.98 11.64 0.62
C GLY A 63 27.64 11.94 -0.05
N TRP A 64 27.06 11.00 -0.80
CA TRP A 64 25.72 11.10 -1.35
C TRP A 64 24.69 11.27 -0.24
N ARG A 65 23.80 12.25 -0.42
CA ARG A 65 22.69 12.57 0.46
C ARG A 65 21.44 12.65 -0.38
N PHE A 66 20.34 12.17 0.18
CA PHE A 66 19.04 12.27 -0.45
C PHE A 66 18.66 13.75 -0.62
N ASP A 67 18.52 14.18 -1.87
CA ASP A 67 17.93 15.45 -2.25
C ASP A 67 16.49 15.19 -2.72
N ARG A 68 15.53 15.83 -2.06
CA ARG A 68 14.10 15.66 -2.36
C ARG A 68 13.75 16.28 -3.70
N ASP A 69 14.33 17.43 -4.01
CA ASP A 69 13.98 18.21 -5.18
C ASP A 69 14.48 17.48 -6.43
N GLU A 70 15.72 16.98 -6.40
CA GLU A 70 16.28 16.10 -7.46
C GLU A 70 15.42 14.84 -7.69
N ALA A 71 14.89 14.24 -6.62
CA ALA A 71 14.08 13.02 -6.72
C ALA A 71 12.69 13.26 -7.34
N HIS A 72 12.15 14.47 -7.26
CA HIS A 72 10.83 14.84 -7.78
C HIS A 72 10.85 15.36 -9.22
N GLU A 73 12.03 15.63 -9.78
CA GLU A 73 12.19 16.06 -11.19
C GLU A 73 12.11 14.92 -12.21
N ARG A 74 11.90 13.66 -11.76
CA ARG A 74 11.84 12.46 -12.60
C ARG A 74 10.44 11.93 -12.87
#